data_AF-A0A1Y2STY6-F1
#
_entry.id   AF-A0A1Y2STY6-F1
#
_cell.length_a   1.000
_cell.length_b   1.000
_cell.length_c   1.000
_cell.angle_alpha   90.00
_cell.angle_beta   90.00
_cell.angle_gamma   90.00
#
_symmetry.space_group_name_H-M   'P 1'
#
loop_
_entity.id
_entity.type
_entity.pdbx_description
1 polymer ?
#
loop_
_entity_poly.entity_id
_entity_poly.type
_entity_poly.pdbx_seq_one_letter_code
_entity_poly.pdbx_strand_id
1 'polypeptide(L)'
;MITLSRLYTHPVKSMRGLQLSHALVNESGLTFDRNFMITTPDGTFITGRQYPQMLLFTPTMLHNGLYLRAPNGDSATVLYADFKEARLPTEVWGNHFTALVAPEPINVWLSGFFETPVQLRWLSEELTRRVKKFPDVSLSFADGYPYLIINEASFHALQQRCPASIKIEQFRANIIVTGAAPFEEDRWKIIQIGEVIFDLPKPCSRCILTTVSPEKGRKNPQGEPLATLQSFRTAKDKNDVDFGQNAIARHSGIIRVGDRVTILEKKTPREYGSGEQANDLNIQKVVEHAISIEFNGQCFIGNNQQIILEQLENQGIRVPYSCRAGICGSCELSLIEGDVQPLKSTSIKSDGKILACSCIPKSDLVIELN
;
A
#
# COMPACT_ATOMS: atom_id res chain seq x y z
N MET A 1 -2.62 27.20 15.70
CA MET A 1 -1.20 26.78 15.56
C MET A 1 -1.21 25.34 15.07
N ILE A 2 -0.35 24.97 14.12
CA ILE A 2 -0.30 23.60 13.60
C ILE A 2 0.64 22.78 14.49
N THR A 3 0.19 21.60 14.90
CA THR A 3 0.94 20.70 15.80
C THR A 3 0.84 19.24 15.37
N LEU A 4 1.82 18.44 15.76
CA LEU A 4 1.80 16.98 15.62
C LEU A 4 0.81 16.39 16.63
N SER A 5 -0.32 15.87 16.17
CA SER A 5 -1.39 15.35 17.04
C SER A 5 -1.27 13.86 17.32
N ARG A 6 -0.80 13.06 16.34
CA ARG A 6 -0.60 11.62 16.50
C ARG A 6 0.59 11.14 15.70
N LEU A 7 1.24 10.10 16.22
CA LEU A 7 2.41 9.47 15.60
C LEU A 7 2.19 7.97 15.55
N TYR A 8 2.53 7.34 14.43
CA TYR A 8 2.38 5.90 14.23
C TYR A 8 3.61 5.29 13.55
N THR A 9 3.98 4.10 14.01
CA THR A 9 4.91 3.20 13.31
C THR A 9 4.17 1.92 12.92
N HIS A 10 4.57 1.30 11.83
CA HIS A 10 4.01 0.03 11.37
C HIS A 10 5.14 -0.99 11.17
N PRO A 11 5.53 -1.71 12.23
CA PRO A 11 6.70 -2.60 12.23
C PRO A 11 6.79 -3.55 11.05
N VAL A 12 5.66 -4.18 10.72
CA VAL A 12 5.53 -5.11 9.61
C VAL A 12 4.63 -4.49 8.54
N LYS A 13 5.08 -4.52 7.29
CA LYS A 13 4.31 -4.09 6.14
C LYS A 13 2.93 -4.76 6.15
N SER A 14 1.88 -3.95 6.03
CA SER A 14 0.47 -4.36 6.03
C SER A 14 -0.11 -4.91 7.33
N MET A 15 0.65 -4.96 8.43
CA MET A 15 0.08 -5.26 9.76
C MET A 15 -0.38 -3.98 10.49
N ARG A 16 -1.01 -4.16 11.65
CA ARG A 16 -1.52 -3.07 12.50
C ARG A 16 -0.42 -2.06 12.83
N GLY A 17 -0.78 -0.79 12.80
CA GLY A 17 0.09 0.30 13.26
C GLY A 17 0.05 0.44 14.78
N LEU A 18 1.15 0.90 15.36
CA LEU A 18 1.29 1.22 16.77
C LEU A 18 1.34 2.73 16.94
N GLN A 19 0.48 3.27 17.79
CA GLN A 19 0.51 4.68 18.14
C GLN A 19 1.65 4.95 19.13
N LEU A 20 2.39 6.02 18.89
CA LEU A 20 3.55 6.43 19.67
C LEU A 20 3.32 7.82 20.28
N SER A 21 3.99 8.09 21.40
CA SER A 21 4.08 9.44 21.98
C SER A 21 5.24 10.24 21.38
N HIS A 22 6.29 9.57 20.95
CA HIS A 22 7.48 10.12 20.31
C HIS A 22 8.18 9.06 19.47
N ALA A 23 9.03 9.48 18.54
CA ALA A 23 9.87 8.56 17.77
C ALA A 23 11.13 9.27 17.26
N LEU A 24 12.18 8.47 17.06
CA LEU A 24 13.35 8.89 16.30
C LEU A 24 13.02 8.82 14.80
N VAL A 25 13.23 9.94 14.12
CA VAL A 25 13.19 10.08 12.67
C VAL A 25 14.53 9.62 12.12
N ASN A 26 14.51 8.71 11.13
CA ASN A 26 15.70 8.33 10.37
C ASN A 26 15.51 8.63 8.88
N GLU A 27 16.56 8.46 8.08
CA GLU A 27 16.48 8.67 6.63
C GLU A 27 15.45 7.76 5.94
N SER A 28 15.26 6.54 6.48
CA SER A 28 14.41 5.49 5.90
C SER A 28 12.99 5.40 6.47
N GLY A 29 12.67 6.20 7.48
CA GLY A 29 11.38 6.21 8.16
C GLY A 29 11.54 6.42 9.66
N LEU A 30 10.41 6.42 10.39
CA LEU A 30 10.47 6.34 11.85
C LEU A 30 11.18 5.04 12.24
N THR A 31 11.88 5.03 13.37
CA THR A 31 12.49 3.80 13.87
C THR A 31 11.48 2.65 13.87
N PHE A 32 11.91 1.53 13.29
CA PHE A 32 11.14 0.30 13.07
C PHE A 32 10.02 0.36 12.04
N ASP A 33 9.82 1.45 11.32
CA ASP A 33 8.70 1.57 10.39
C ASP A 33 8.89 0.76 9.11
N ARG A 34 8.07 -0.30 8.97
CA ARG A 34 8.10 -1.28 7.88
C ARG A 34 9.49 -1.91 7.70
N ASN A 35 10.18 -2.21 8.80
CA ASN A 35 11.45 -2.96 8.76
C ASN A 35 11.26 -4.45 8.46
N PHE A 36 10.03 -4.94 8.58
CA PHE A 36 9.65 -6.31 8.29
C PHE A 36 8.57 -6.39 7.20
N MET A 37 8.54 -7.51 6.49
CA MET A 37 7.54 -7.80 5.45
C MET A 37 7.31 -9.30 5.35
N ILE A 38 6.09 -9.70 4.98
CA ILE A 38 5.78 -11.09 4.63
C ILE A 38 5.97 -11.27 3.13
N THR A 39 6.61 -12.35 2.73
CA THR A 39 6.76 -12.77 1.33
C THR A 39 6.34 -14.21 1.14
N THR A 40 6.07 -14.62 -0.09
CA THR A 40 6.19 -16.02 -0.51
C THR A 40 7.66 -16.46 -0.50
N PRO A 41 7.97 -17.78 -0.62
CA PRO A 41 9.35 -18.28 -0.55
C PRO A 41 10.27 -17.77 -1.66
N ASP A 42 9.74 -17.45 -2.83
CA ASP A 42 10.43 -16.83 -3.98
C ASP A 42 10.77 -15.34 -3.75
N GLY A 43 10.35 -14.76 -2.63
CA GLY A 43 10.61 -13.36 -2.28
C GLY A 43 9.56 -12.37 -2.80
N THR A 44 8.46 -12.84 -3.40
CA THR A 44 7.34 -11.99 -3.83
C THR A 44 6.58 -11.47 -2.59
N PHE A 45 6.35 -10.16 -2.53
CA PHE A 45 5.77 -9.53 -1.35
C PHE A 45 4.28 -9.82 -1.19
N ILE A 46 3.85 -10.02 0.05
CA ILE A 46 2.45 -10.19 0.44
C ILE A 46 1.96 -8.90 1.10
N THR A 47 0.79 -8.40 0.70
CA THR A 47 0.20 -7.20 1.32
C THR A 47 -1.24 -7.38 1.77
N GLY A 48 -1.69 -6.46 2.62
CA GLY A 48 -3.08 -6.36 3.06
C GLY A 48 -4.07 -6.03 1.94
N ARG A 49 -3.59 -5.75 0.72
CA ARG A 49 -4.45 -5.63 -0.47
C ARG A 49 -4.96 -7.00 -0.91
N GLN A 50 -4.09 -8.01 -0.83
CA GLN A 50 -4.37 -9.41 -1.15
C GLN A 50 -4.91 -10.14 0.09
N TYR A 51 -4.29 -9.94 1.25
CA TYR A 51 -4.63 -10.61 2.51
C TYR A 51 -5.02 -9.59 3.60
N PRO A 52 -6.24 -9.01 3.55
CA PRO A 52 -6.74 -8.03 4.52
C PRO A 52 -6.59 -8.42 6.00
N GLN A 53 -6.60 -9.71 6.33
CA GLN A 53 -6.41 -10.24 7.67
C GLN A 53 -5.04 -9.90 8.27
N MET A 54 -4.04 -9.53 7.46
CA MET A 54 -2.75 -9.03 7.96
C MET A 54 -2.91 -7.86 8.94
N LEU A 55 -3.91 -7.00 8.74
CA LEU A 55 -4.18 -5.86 9.62
C LEU A 55 -4.63 -6.27 11.02
N LEU A 56 -5.03 -7.52 11.20
CA LEU A 56 -5.47 -8.05 12.49
C LEU A 56 -4.31 -8.51 13.38
N PHE A 57 -3.14 -8.77 12.79
CA PHE A 57 -1.92 -9.03 13.54
C PHE A 57 -1.46 -7.77 14.27
N THR A 58 -1.06 -7.94 15.52
CA THR A 58 -0.50 -6.87 16.35
C THR A 58 0.99 -7.12 16.54
N PRO A 59 1.86 -6.43 15.77
CA PRO A 59 3.28 -6.49 15.99
C PRO A 59 3.67 -5.67 17.22
N THR A 60 4.77 -6.00 17.88
CA THR A 60 5.38 -5.19 18.92
C THR A 60 6.89 -5.29 18.81
N MET A 61 7.55 -4.14 18.87
CA MET A 61 9.00 -4.07 18.80
C MET A 61 9.62 -4.48 20.13
N LEU A 62 10.59 -5.36 20.07
CA LEU A 62 11.47 -5.69 21.19
C LEU A 62 12.84 -5.09 20.92
N HIS A 63 13.65 -4.87 21.95
CA HIS A 63 15.00 -4.34 21.79
C HIS A 63 15.92 -5.29 20.99
N ASN A 64 15.60 -6.58 20.96
CA ASN A 64 16.37 -7.63 20.30
C ASN A 64 15.56 -8.42 19.26
N GLY A 65 14.39 -7.91 18.84
CA GLY A 65 13.54 -8.67 17.93
C GLY A 65 12.14 -8.11 17.70
N LEU A 66 11.24 -9.01 17.32
CA LEU A 66 9.85 -8.71 17.01
C LEU A 66 8.93 -9.73 17.70
N TYR A 67 7.94 -9.23 18.42
CA TYR A 67 6.80 -10.00 18.91
C TYR A 67 5.63 -9.84 17.94
N LEU A 68 4.96 -10.94 17.60
CA LEU A 68 3.78 -10.97 16.76
C LEU A 68 2.64 -11.64 17.50
N ARG A 69 1.52 -10.94 17.68
CA ARG A 69 0.26 -11.54 18.13
C ARG A 69 -0.71 -11.69 16.98
N ALA A 70 -1.15 -12.91 16.73
CA ALA A 70 -2.13 -13.25 15.73
C ALA A 70 -3.57 -12.97 16.20
N PRO A 71 -4.56 -12.94 15.29
CA PRO A 71 -5.95 -12.59 15.62
C PRO A 71 -6.66 -13.62 16.51
N ASN A 72 -6.24 -14.89 16.43
CA ASN A 72 -6.80 -15.98 17.25
C ASN A 72 -6.24 -16.00 18.69
N GLY A 73 -5.29 -15.11 19.02
CA GLY A 73 -4.66 -15.02 20.32
C GLY A 73 -3.27 -15.65 20.41
N ASP A 74 -2.87 -16.47 19.44
CA ASP A 74 -1.53 -17.07 19.38
C ASP A 74 -0.47 -15.99 19.18
N SER A 75 0.77 -16.32 19.54
CA SER A 75 1.88 -15.41 19.34
C SER A 75 3.20 -16.11 19.07
N ALA A 76 4.08 -15.39 18.39
CA ALA A 76 5.44 -15.80 18.14
C ALA A 76 6.41 -14.64 18.40
N THR A 77 7.61 -14.96 18.84
CA THR A 77 8.71 -14.01 19.00
C THR A 77 9.87 -14.45 18.14
N VAL A 78 10.46 -13.52 17.39
CA VAL A 78 11.68 -13.76 16.61
C VAL A 78 12.76 -12.79 17.07
N LEU A 79 13.95 -13.31 17.40
CA LEU A 79 15.08 -12.47 17.76
C LEU A 79 15.89 -12.11 16.51
N TYR A 80 16.54 -10.95 16.52
CA TYR A 80 17.43 -10.53 15.43
C TYR A 80 18.55 -11.54 15.17
N ALA A 81 19.07 -12.17 16.22
CA ALA A 81 20.12 -13.19 16.14
C ALA A 81 19.65 -14.51 15.50
N ASP A 82 18.34 -14.75 15.42
CA ASP A 82 17.79 -16.00 14.86
C ASP A 82 17.57 -15.91 13.34
N PHE A 83 17.73 -14.72 12.74
CA PHE A 83 17.62 -14.56 11.30
C PHE A 83 18.80 -15.22 10.59
N LYS A 84 18.53 -15.89 9.47
CA LYS A 84 19.59 -16.49 8.64
C LYS A 84 20.50 -15.39 8.11
N GLU A 85 21.81 -15.57 8.23
CA GLU A 85 22.82 -14.59 7.78
C GLU A 85 22.72 -14.29 6.27
N ALA A 86 22.35 -15.30 5.47
CA ALA A 86 22.17 -15.15 4.04
C ALA A 86 20.99 -14.22 3.72
N ARG A 87 21.29 -13.05 3.15
CA ARG A 87 20.29 -12.15 2.58
C ARG A 87 19.79 -12.73 1.26
N LEU A 88 18.48 -12.92 1.14
CA LEU A 88 17.87 -13.46 -0.08
C LEU A 88 17.15 -12.35 -0.87
N PRO A 89 17.07 -12.46 -2.21
CA PRO A 89 16.35 -11.51 -3.05
C PRO A 89 14.88 -11.35 -2.67
N THR A 90 14.37 -10.14 -2.86
CA THR A 90 12.95 -9.78 -2.74
C THR A 90 12.70 -8.51 -3.54
N GLU A 91 11.44 -8.11 -3.67
CA GLU A 91 11.09 -6.84 -4.31
C GLU A 91 9.92 -6.16 -3.63
N VAL A 92 9.78 -4.87 -3.91
CA VAL A 92 8.56 -4.10 -3.65
C VAL A 92 8.38 -3.12 -4.80
N TRP A 93 7.31 -3.33 -5.59
CA TRP A 93 6.93 -2.49 -6.74
C TRP A 93 8.05 -2.35 -7.80
N GLY A 94 8.67 -3.47 -8.19
CA GLY A 94 9.75 -3.53 -9.18
C GLY A 94 11.11 -3.03 -8.67
N ASN A 95 11.21 -2.56 -7.43
CA ASN A 95 12.48 -2.28 -6.78
C ASN A 95 13.01 -3.58 -6.15
N HIS A 96 14.13 -4.08 -6.66
CA HIS A 96 14.76 -5.34 -6.26
C HIS A 96 15.88 -5.09 -5.26
N PHE A 97 15.90 -5.85 -4.17
CA PHE A 97 16.87 -5.73 -3.09
C PHE A 97 16.92 -7.05 -2.29
N THR A 98 17.65 -7.08 -1.19
CA THR A 98 17.82 -8.30 -0.38
C THR A 98 17.38 -8.09 1.06
N ALA A 99 16.90 -9.15 1.70
CA ALA A 99 16.48 -9.16 3.10
C ALA A 99 16.81 -10.51 3.77
N LEU A 100 17.02 -10.49 5.08
CA LEU A 100 17.18 -11.70 5.89
C LEU A 100 15.85 -12.43 6.03
N VAL A 101 15.92 -13.73 6.26
CA VAL A 101 14.74 -14.59 6.43
C VAL A 101 14.67 -15.10 7.86
N ALA A 102 13.47 -15.03 8.44
CA ALA A 102 13.19 -15.55 9.77
C ALA A 102 13.40 -17.09 9.84
N PRO A 103 13.65 -17.65 11.03
CA PRO A 103 13.84 -19.08 11.21
C PRO A 103 12.56 -19.86 10.89
N GLU A 104 12.72 -21.14 10.52
CA GLU A 104 11.64 -21.98 10.00
C GLU A 104 10.40 -22.07 10.91
N PRO A 105 10.52 -22.18 12.26
CA PRO A 105 9.35 -22.22 13.14
C PRO A 105 8.45 -20.99 13.01
N ILE A 106 9.02 -19.81 12.76
CA ILE A 106 8.27 -18.56 12.57
C ILE A 106 7.54 -18.58 11.22
N ASN A 107 8.21 -19.06 10.17
CA ASN A 107 7.62 -19.16 8.83
C ASN A 107 6.49 -20.20 8.79
N VAL A 108 6.67 -21.35 9.44
CA VAL A 108 5.62 -22.38 9.56
C VAL A 108 4.42 -21.85 10.33
N TRP A 109 4.65 -21.17 11.46
CA TRP A 109 3.58 -20.54 12.24
C TRP A 109 2.78 -19.54 11.40
N LEU A 110 3.45 -18.62 10.70
CA LEU A 110 2.79 -17.67 9.80
C LEU A 110 2.06 -18.36 8.65
N SER A 111 2.66 -19.39 8.05
CA SER A 111 2.07 -20.13 6.93
C SER A 111 0.74 -20.79 7.31
N GLY A 112 0.63 -21.27 8.56
CA GLY A 112 -0.64 -21.78 9.10
C GLY A 112 -1.76 -20.74 9.13
N PHE A 113 -1.45 -19.46 9.32
CA PHE A 113 -2.45 -18.37 9.31
C PHE A 113 -2.83 -17.90 7.91
N PHE A 114 -1.89 -17.93 6.96
CA PHE A 114 -2.14 -17.50 5.59
C PHE A 114 -2.61 -18.63 4.67
N GLU A 115 -2.63 -19.86 5.17
CA GLU A 115 -2.99 -21.07 4.42
C GLU A 115 -2.15 -21.23 3.13
N THR A 116 -0.92 -20.70 3.17
CA THR A 116 0.04 -20.75 2.06
C THR A 116 1.45 -20.61 2.62
N PRO A 117 2.49 -21.19 1.98
CA PRO A 117 3.87 -20.99 2.40
C PRO A 117 4.25 -19.51 2.36
N VAL A 118 4.67 -18.97 3.51
CA VAL A 118 5.16 -17.59 3.63
C VAL A 118 6.45 -17.52 4.45
N GLN A 119 7.15 -16.39 4.32
CA GLN A 119 8.35 -16.08 5.06
C GLN A 119 8.28 -14.66 5.63
N LEU A 120 8.71 -14.51 6.88
CA LEU A 120 8.97 -13.19 7.45
C LEU A 120 10.37 -12.73 7.03
N ARG A 121 10.44 -11.52 6.45
CA ARG A 121 11.67 -10.88 6.00
C ARG A 121 12.02 -9.70 6.90
N TRP A 122 13.32 -9.50 7.15
CA TRP A 122 13.86 -8.37 7.88
C TRP A 122 14.98 -7.69 7.09
N LEU A 123 14.98 -6.37 7.02
CA LEU A 123 15.99 -5.60 6.28
C LEU A 123 17.37 -5.56 6.95
N SER A 124 17.45 -5.83 8.26
CA SER A 124 18.58 -5.51 9.12
C SER A 124 18.93 -4.01 9.11
N GLU A 125 20.10 -3.66 9.67
CA GLU A 125 20.61 -2.29 9.71
C GLU A 125 21.07 -1.79 8.33
N GLU A 126 21.48 -2.71 7.45
CA GLU A 126 21.96 -2.39 6.11
C GLU A 126 20.81 -2.31 5.10
N LEU A 127 20.38 -1.08 4.83
CA LEU A 127 19.36 -0.82 3.83
C LEU A 127 19.96 -0.72 2.43
N THR A 128 19.56 -1.61 1.53
CA THR A 128 19.96 -1.60 0.12
C THR A 128 18.91 -0.97 -0.81
N ARG A 129 17.69 -0.80 -0.32
CA ARG A 129 16.59 -0.21 -1.08
C ARG A 129 16.60 1.32 -1.01
N ARG A 130 16.25 1.97 -2.11
CA ARG A 130 16.20 3.44 -2.27
C ARG A 130 14.85 3.93 -2.80
N VAL A 131 14.53 5.19 -2.51
CA VAL A 131 13.38 5.88 -3.11
C VAL A 131 13.67 6.12 -4.61
N LYS A 132 12.75 5.69 -5.49
CA LYS A 132 12.98 5.68 -6.95
C LYS A 132 13.41 7.04 -7.55
N LYS A 133 12.86 8.14 -7.03
CA LYS A 133 13.19 9.51 -7.50
C LYS A 133 14.28 10.21 -6.68
N PHE A 134 14.72 9.59 -5.58
CA PHE A 134 15.68 10.15 -4.63
C PHE A 134 16.65 9.01 -4.26
N PRO A 135 17.61 8.70 -5.13
CA PRO A 135 18.46 7.51 -5.00
C PRO A 135 19.36 7.53 -3.76
N ASP A 136 19.59 8.71 -3.16
CA ASP A 136 20.34 8.85 -1.91
C ASP A 136 19.50 8.54 -0.67
N VAL A 137 18.17 8.47 -0.82
CA VAL A 137 17.25 8.25 0.30
C VAL A 137 16.97 6.76 0.46
N SER A 138 17.46 6.20 1.56
CA SER A 138 17.16 4.83 1.99
C SER A 138 15.65 4.63 2.19
N LEU A 139 15.16 3.42 1.90
CA LEU A 139 13.75 3.09 2.06
C LEU A 139 13.59 1.71 2.70
N SER A 140 12.70 1.59 3.68
CA SER A 140 12.33 0.30 4.27
C SER A 140 11.42 -0.51 3.33
N PHE A 141 10.60 -1.45 3.84
CA PHE A 141 9.55 -2.10 3.05
C PHE A 141 8.33 -1.18 2.77
N ALA A 142 8.40 0.12 3.11
CA ALA A 142 7.40 1.12 2.75
C ALA A 142 7.12 1.17 1.23
N ASP A 143 5.94 1.63 0.81
CA ASP A 143 5.57 1.53 -0.62
C ASP A 143 6.46 2.38 -1.54
N GLY A 144 6.73 3.63 -1.18
CA GLY A 144 7.55 4.51 -2.03
C GLY A 144 8.25 5.67 -1.35
N TYR A 145 7.85 6.05 -0.13
CA TYR A 145 8.48 7.12 0.64
C TYR A 145 8.55 6.74 2.13
N PRO A 146 9.55 7.25 2.87
CA PRO A 146 9.75 6.97 4.29
C PRO A 146 8.60 7.38 5.21
N TYR A 147 7.90 8.47 4.87
CA TYR A 147 6.87 9.04 5.72
C TYR A 147 5.60 9.36 4.93
N LEU A 148 4.47 9.25 5.62
CA LEU A 148 3.18 9.79 5.18
C LEU A 148 2.64 10.75 6.24
N ILE A 149 2.29 11.96 5.81
CA ILE A 149 1.68 13.02 6.61
C ILE A 149 0.21 13.18 6.24
N ILE A 150 -0.66 13.28 7.24
CA ILE A 150 -2.09 13.56 7.08
C ILE A 150 -2.50 14.67 8.05
N ASN A 151 -3.38 15.56 7.58
CA ASN A 151 -4.04 16.57 8.40
C ASN A 151 -5.38 16.06 8.91
N GLU A 152 -5.64 16.16 10.20
CA GLU A 152 -6.92 15.76 10.82
C GLU A 152 -8.11 16.49 10.21
N ALA A 153 -7.96 17.77 9.88
CA ALA A 153 -9.05 18.54 9.28
C ALA A 153 -9.45 17.99 7.90
N SER A 154 -8.48 17.52 7.11
CA SER A 154 -8.74 16.84 5.82
C SER A 154 -9.45 15.51 6.01
N PHE A 155 -9.06 14.76 7.05
CA PHE A 155 -9.73 13.51 7.40
C PHE A 155 -11.17 13.75 7.85
N HIS A 156 -11.44 14.76 8.67
CA HIS A 156 -12.80 15.12 9.06
C HIS A 156 -13.65 15.57 7.86
N ALA A 157 -13.08 16.36 6.95
CA ALA A 157 -13.77 16.76 5.72
C ALA A 157 -14.12 15.54 4.84
N LEU A 158 -13.25 14.53 4.78
CA LEU A 158 -13.55 13.26 4.11
C LEU A 158 -14.64 12.47 4.87
N GLN A 159 -14.53 12.38 6.19
CA GLN A 159 -15.46 11.65 7.05
C GLN A 159 -16.89 12.20 6.94
N GLN A 160 -17.05 13.52 6.82
CA GLN A 160 -18.36 14.16 6.61
C GLN A 160 -19.00 13.83 5.26
N ARG A 161 -18.19 13.50 4.25
CA ARG A 161 -18.65 13.13 2.89
C ARG A 161 -18.85 11.63 2.74
N CYS A 162 -18.22 10.83 3.60
CA CYS A 162 -18.19 9.39 3.46
C CYS A 162 -19.40 8.76 4.15
N PRO A 163 -20.22 7.94 3.45
CA PRO A 163 -21.37 7.28 4.06
C PRO A 163 -20.97 6.17 5.05
N ALA A 164 -19.73 5.67 4.96
CA ALA A 164 -19.20 4.65 5.85
C ALA A 164 -18.49 5.27 7.06
N SER A 165 -18.54 4.56 8.19
CA SER A 165 -17.68 4.88 9.34
C SER A 165 -16.23 4.55 8.99
N ILE A 166 -15.40 5.58 8.93
CA ILE A 166 -13.98 5.46 8.61
C ILE A 166 -13.10 5.93 9.77
N LYS A 167 -11.88 5.39 9.78
CA LYS A 167 -10.82 5.67 10.75
C LYS A 167 -9.57 6.14 10.05
N ILE A 168 -8.85 7.07 10.68
CA ILE A 168 -7.66 7.66 10.09
C ILE A 168 -6.52 6.64 9.91
N GLU A 169 -6.52 5.60 10.75
CA GLU A 169 -5.60 4.47 10.70
C GLU A 169 -5.67 3.67 9.39
N GLN A 170 -6.79 3.73 8.66
CA GLN A 170 -6.94 3.13 7.33
C GLN A 170 -5.95 3.72 6.32
N PHE A 171 -5.52 4.96 6.52
CA PHE A 171 -4.57 5.64 5.64
C PHE A 171 -3.11 5.37 5.98
N ARG A 172 -2.85 4.72 7.12
CA ARG A 172 -1.53 4.25 7.56
C ARG A 172 -0.44 5.33 7.55
N ALA A 173 -0.82 6.56 7.90
CA ALA A 173 0.09 7.68 8.06
C ALA A 173 1.02 7.48 9.26
N ASN A 174 2.24 8.00 9.14
CA ASN A 174 3.17 8.05 10.27
C ASN A 174 2.89 9.27 11.13
N ILE A 175 2.63 10.41 10.49
CA ILE A 175 2.57 11.72 11.11
C ILE A 175 1.18 12.29 10.86
N ILE A 176 0.44 12.57 11.93
CA ILE A 176 -0.87 13.20 11.85
C ILE A 176 -0.77 14.57 12.50
N VAL A 177 -1.20 15.60 11.78
CA VAL A 177 -1.13 16.99 12.24
C VAL A 177 -2.51 17.58 12.39
N THR A 178 -2.63 18.57 13.27
CA THR A 178 -3.89 19.28 13.54
C THR A 178 -3.68 20.79 13.55
N GLY A 179 -4.76 21.56 13.51
CA GLY A 179 -4.73 23.02 13.55
C GLY A 179 -4.50 23.71 12.18
N ALA A 180 -4.44 22.96 11.09
CA ALA A 180 -4.45 23.45 9.71
C ALA A 180 -5.86 23.38 9.11
N ALA A 181 -6.16 24.18 8.09
CA ALA A 181 -7.43 24.08 7.37
C ALA A 181 -7.51 22.76 6.56
N PRO A 182 -8.72 22.23 6.25
CA PRO A 182 -8.84 21.03 5.42
C PRO A 182 -8.07 21.16 4.10
N PHE A 183 -7.28 20.14 3.79
CA PHE A 183 -6.43 19.99 2.59
C PHE A 183 -5.30 21.02 2.46
N GLU A 184 -5.00 21.80 3.50
CA GLU A 184 -3.91 22.77 3.47
C GLU A 184 -2.54 22.11 3.25
N GLU A 185 -2.39 20.84 3.66
CA GLU A 185 -1.17 20.06 3.47
C GLU A 185 -0.77 19.89 2.01
N ASP A 186 -1.71 20.00 1.06
CA ASP A 186 -1.41 19.94 -0.37
C ASP A 186 -0.50 21.09 -0.84
N ARG A 187 -0.50 22.19 -0.09
CA ARG A 187 0.32 23.38 -0.34
C ARG A 187 1.69 23.31 0.32
N TRP A 188 1.99 22.30 1.13
CA TRP A 188 3.26 22.26 1.84
C TRP A 188 4.35 21.63 0.97
N LYS A 189 5.49 22.32 0.86
CA LYS A 189 6.68 21.83 0.15
C LYS A 189 7.77 21.42 1.14
N ILE A 190 8.04 22.27 2.12
CA ILE A 190 8.99 21.99 3.20
C ILE A 190 8.31 22.35 4.52
N ILE A 191 8.36 21.44 5.48
CA ILE A 191 7.89 21.67 6.85
C ILE A 191 8.97 21.34 7.85
N GLN A 192 8.83 21.86 9.05
CA GLN A 192 9.62 21.50 10.22
C GLN A 192 8.69 21.01 11.32
N ILE A 193 9.02 19.88 11.95
CA ILE A 193 8.32 19.34 13.12
C ILE A 193 9.34 19.20 14.24
N GLY A 194 9.18 19.97 15.31
CA GLY A 194 10.23 20.11 16.32
C GLY A 194 11.53 20.61 15.69
N GLU A 195 12.59 19.80 15.74
CA GLU A 195 13.91 20.11 15.14
C GLU A 195 14.11 19.52 13.74
N VAL A 196 13.19 18.66 13.28
CA VAL A 196 13.38 17.88 12.05
C VAL A 196 12.71 18.56 10.86
N ILE A 197 13.44 18.70 9.75
CA ILE A 197 12.92 19.25 8.50
C ILE A 197 12.54 18.12 7.55
N PHE A 198 11.38 18.27 6.90
CA PHE A 198 10.84 17.33 5.93
C PHE A 198 10.56 18.01 4.59
N ASP A 199 10.97 17.35 3.51
CA ASP A 199 10.55 17.65 2.14
C ASP A 199 9.29 16.84 1.79
N LEU A 200 8.30 17.48 1.16
CA LEU A 200 7.02 16.87 0.77
C LEU A 200 6.94 16.75 -0.76
N PRO A 201 7.63 15.76 -1.37
CA PRO A 201 7.86 15.72 -2.81
C PRO A 201 6.60 15.50 -3.65
N LYS A 202 5.59 14.78 -3.13
CA LYS A 202 4.34 14.55 -3.86
C LYS A 202 3.15 14.19 -2.94
N PRO A 203 1.92 14.46 -3.40
CA PRO A 203 0.73 13.83 -2.83
C PRO A 203 0.85 12.32 -2.84
N CYS A 204 0.19 11.67 -1.90
CA CYS A 204 0.24 10.23 -1.79
C CYS A 204 -1.09 9.62 -2.26
N SER A 205 -0.98 8.79 -3.29
CA SER A 205 -2.10 8.19 -4.01
C SER A 205 -2.61 6.98 -3.24
N ARG A 206 -3.93 6.90 -3.10
CA ARG A 206 -4.61 5.92 -2.25
C ARG A 206 -4.97 4.69 -3.06
N CYS A 207 -4.95 3.54 -2.38
CA CYS A 207 -5.30 2.25 -2.95
C CYS A 207 -6.39 1.57 -2.10
N ILE A 208 -6.86 0.40 -2.55
CA ILE A 208 -7.90 -0.38 -1.88
C ILE A 208 -7.59 -0.74 -0.43
N LEU A 209 -6.32 -0.71 0.01
CA LEU A 209 -5.99 -0.95 1.41
C LEU A 209 -6.69 0.04 2.35
N THR A 210 -6.96 1.26 1.87
CA THR A 210 -7.73 2.25 2.62
C THR A 210 -9.17 1.82 2.90
N THR A 211 -9.72 0.86 2.16
CA THR A 211 -11.09 0.38 2.37
C THR A 211 -11.18 -0.77 3.38
N VAL A 212 -10.04 -1.27 3.85
CA VAL A 212 -10.01 -2.38 4.81
C VAL A 212 -10.17 -1.85 6.23
N SER A 213 -11.15 -2.37 6.98
CA SER A 213 -11.28 -2.07 8.41
C SER A 213 -10.08 -2.62 9.19
N PRO A 214 -9.35 -1.79 9.96
CA PRO A 214 -8.23 -2.25 10.80
C PRO A 214 -8.65 -3.21 11.93
N GLU A 215 -9.93 -3.20 12.32
CA GLU A 215 -10.49 -4.03 13.39
C GLU A 215 -11.01 -5.36 12.87
N LYS A 216 -11.56 -5.38 11.65
CA LYS A 216 -12.23 -6.56 11.08
C LYS A 216 -11.41 -7.25 9.99
N GLY A 217 -10.40 -6.58 9.43
CA GLY A 217 -9.58 -7.12 8.34
C GLY A 217 -10.42 -7.44 7.10
N ARG A 218 -11.46 -6.63 6.81
CA ARG A 218 -12.36 -6.82 5.67
C ARG A 218 -12.49 -5.53 4.89
N LYS A 219 -12.46 -5.64 3.56
CA LYS A 219 -12.73 -4.54 2.63
C LYS A 219 -14.17 -4.07 2.82
N ASN A 220 -14.40 -2.76 2.77
CA ASN A 220 -15.73 -2.19 2.70
C ASN A 220 -16.36 -2.62 1.35
N PRO A 221 -17.58 -3.20 1.32
CA PRO A 221 -18.20 -3.69 0.10
C PRO A 221 -18.43 -2.61 -0.96
N GLN A 222 -18.65 -1.36 -0.54
CA GLN A 222 -18.85 -0.21 -1.43
C GLN A 222 -17.53 0.47 -1.79
N GLY A 223 -16.38 -0.06 -1.36
CA GLY A 223 -15.08 0.54 -1.66
C GLY A 223 -14.79 1.84 -0.89
N GLU A 224 -15.48 2.09 0.22
CA GLU A 224 -15.25 3.30 1.03
C GLU A 224 -14.01 3.21 1.92
N PRO A 225 -13.26 4.31 2.15
CA PRO A 225 -13.50 5.69 1.69
C PRO A 225 -12.97 6.01 0.29
N LEU A 226 -12.42 5.04 -0.43
CA LEU A 226 -11.78 5.29 -1.72
C LEU A 226 -12.79 5.81 -2.75
N ALA A 227 -14.01 5.26 -2.76
CA ALA A 227 -15.12 5.74 -3.58
C ALA A 227 -15.47 7.21 -3.29
N THR A 228 -15.62 7.58 -2.01
CA THR A 228 -15.83 8.98 -1.62
C THR A 228 -14.68 9.87 -2.07
N LEU A 229 -13.42 9.46 -1.86
CA LEU A 229 -12.26 10.23 -2.32
C LEU A 229 -12.28 10.43 -3.84
N GLN A 230 -12.63 9.42 -4.62
CA GLN A 230 -12.71 9.53 -6.08
C GLN A 230 -13.63 10.66 -6.54
N SER A 231 -14.72 10.93 -5.81
CA SER A 231 -15.67 11.99 -6.17
C SER A 231 -15.12 13.42 -6.11
N PHE A 232 -13.99 13.66 -5.43
CA PHE A 232 -13.45 15.03 -5.29
C PHE A 232 -11.93 15.15 -5.16
N ARG A 233 -11.21 14.03 -5.07
CA ARG A 233 -9.75 13.94 -4.89
C ARG A 233 -9.07 13.19 -6.02
N THR A 234 -9.74 13.06 -7.17
CA THR A 234 -9.11 12.52 -8.38
C THR A 234 -8.33 13.62 -9.06
N ALA A 235 -7.05 13.41 -9.26
CA ALA A 235 -6.16 14.38 -9.87
C ALA A 235 -6.40 14.50 -11.37
N LYS A 236 -6.54 15.73 -11.88
CA LYS A 236 -6.88 15.98 -13.29
C LYS A 236 -5.80 15.57 -14.29
N ASP A 237 -4.54 15.50 -13.86
CA ASP A 237 -3.38 15.24 -14.72
C ASP A 237 -3.04 13.74 -14.87
N LYS A 238 -3.36 12.89 -13.87
CA LYS A 238 -3.04 11.43 -13.93
C LYS A 238 -4.10 10.51 -13.34
N ASN A 239 -5.29 11.01 -13.01
CA ASN A 239 -6.39 10.25 -12.40
C ASN A 239 -6.02 9.52 -11.09
N ASP A 240 -4.94 9.95 -10.40
CA ASP A 240 -4.61 9.45 -9.08
C ASP A 240 -5.62 9.95 -8.05
N VAL A 241 -6.05 9.08 -7.13
CA VAL A 241 -6.90 9.48 -6.01
C VAL A 241 -6.00 9.81 -4.82
N ASP A 242 -5.82 11.09 -4.50
CA ASP A 242 -4.81 11.52 -3.53
C ASP A 242 -5.40 11.96 -2.18
N PHE A 243 -4.74 11.59 -1.09
CA PHE A 243 -5.07 12.05 0.26
C PHE A 243 -3.82 12.03 1.15
N GLY A 244 -3.40 13.16 1.72
CA GLY A 244 -2.13 13.24 2.47
C GLY A 244 -0.87 13.32 1.59
N GLN A 245 0.28 13.60 2.21
CA GLN A 245 1.54 13.92 1.52
C GLN A 245 2.64 12.93 1.90
N ASN A 246 3.36 12.42 0.90
CA ASN A 246 4.60 11.69 1.16
C ASN A 246 5.67 12.66 1.64
N ALA A 247 6.55 12.21 2.54
CA ALA A 247 7.65 13.03 3.05
C ALA A 247 8.97 12.27 3.16
N ILE A 248 10.07 13.04 3.15
CA ILE A 248 11.45 12.62 3.33
C ILE A 248 12.05 13.54 4.40
N ALA A 249 12.73 12.99 5.40
CA ALA A 249 13.45 13.78 6.40
C ALA A 249 14.83 14.18 5.87
N ARG A 250 15.25 15.43 6.14
CA ARG A 250 16.59 15.91 5.76
C ARG A 250 17.69 15.47 6.72
N HIS A 251 17.33 15.18 7.96
CA HIS A 251 18.23 14.79 9.03
C HIS A 251 17.48 14.01 10.09
N SER A 252 18.22 13.29 10.94
CA SER A 252 17.67 12.56 12.08
C SER A 252 17.37 13.51 13.25
N GLY A 253 16.39 13.13 14.08
CA GLY A 253 16.00 13.86 15.28
C GLY A 253 14.76 13.25 15.93
N ILE A 254 14.42 13.68 17.14
CA ILE A 254 13.26 13.13 17.86
C ILE A 254 12.08 14.07 17.71
N ILE A 255 10.96 13.54 17.21
CA ILE A 255 9.67 14.25 17.18
C ILE A 255 8.72 13.65 18.22
N ARG A 256 7.86 14.51 18.78
CA ARG A 256 6.93 14.19 19.87
C ARG A 256 5.53 14.70 19.53
N VAL A 257 4.52 13.96 19.98
CA VAL A 257 3.14 14.49 19.98
C VAL A 257 3.12 15.80 20.76
N GLY A 258 2.52 16.83 20.18
CA GLY A 258 2.51 18.20 20.69
C GLY A 258 3.55 19.12 20.03
N ASP A 259 4.55 18.58 19.32
CA ASP A 259 5.54 19.40 18.63
C ASP A 259 4.89 20.34 17.63
N ARG A 260 5.39 21.58 17.59
CA ARG A 260 4.96 22.59 16.63
C ARG A 260 5.36 22.17 15.22
N VAL A 261 4.45 22.36 14.29
CA VAL A 261 4.69 22.23 12.85
C VAL A 261 4.79 23.63 12.23
N THR A 262 5.92 23.92 11.60
CA THR A 262 6.18 25.18 10.90
C THR A 262 6.30 24.91 9.41
N ILE A 263 5.58 25.69 8.60
CA ILE A 263 5.64 25.58 7.14
C ILE A 263 6.76 26.50 6.67
N LEU A 264 7.84 25.91 6.17
CA LEU A 264 9.03 26.64 5.72
C LEU A 264 8.91 27.07 4.26
N GLU A 265 8.31 26.23 3.40
CA GLU A 265 8.08 26.54 2.00
C GLU A 265 6.74 25.97 1.53
N LYS A 266 6.03 26.73 0.68
CA LYS A 266 4.77 26.31 0.06
C LYS A 266 4.96 25.99 -1.43
N LYS A 267 4.07 25.16 -1.96
CA LYS A 267 3.93 24.83 -3.39
C LYS A 267 2.49 25.09 -3.86
N THR A 268 2.34 25.16 -5.18
CA THR A 268 1.01 25.08 -5.80
C THR A 268 0.45 23.67 -5.60
N PRO A 269 -0.77 23.53 -5.05
CA PRO A 269 -1.37 22.21 -4.88
C PRO A 269 -1.78 21.64 -6.23
N ARG A 270 -1.85 20.31 -6.31
CA ARG A 270 -2.38 19.61 -7.48
C ARG A 270 -3.87 19.93 -7.66
N GLU A 271 -4.33 20.01 -8.90
CA GLU A 271 -5.76 20.19 -9.18
C GLU A 271 -6.52 18.88 -9.05
N TYR A 272 -7.66 18.94 -8.34
CA TYR A 272 -8.52 17.81 -8.10
C TYR A 272 -9.93 18.04 -8.63
N GLY A 273 -10.60 16.96 -8.99
CA GLY A 273 -12.00 16.92 -9.37
C GLY A 273 -12.64 15.57 -9.05
N SER A 274 -13.82 15.34 -9.61
CA SER A 274 -14.47 14.03 -9.62
C SER A 274 -13.84 13.13 -10.67
N GLY A 275 -13.40 11.95 -10.26
CA GLY A 275 -13.02 10.88 -11.17
C GLY A 275 -14.26 10.18 -11.74
N GLU A 276 -14.06 9.39 -12.80
CA GLU A 276 -15.11 8.50 -13.31
C GLU A 276 -15.57 7.54 -12.21
N GLN A 277 -16.87 7.52 -11.91
CA GLN A 277 -17.44 6.56 -10.96
C GLN A 277 -17.49 5.18 -11.60
N ALA A 278 -16.74 4.24 -10.99
CA ALA A 278 -16.70 2.85 -11.37
C ALA A 278 -17.86 2.10 -10.70
N ASN A 279 -18.97 1.96 -11.40
CA ASN A 279 -20.10 1.16 -10.93
C ASN A 279 -19.80 -0.33 -11.13
N ASP A 280 -20.16 -1.15 -10.13
CA ASP A 280 -20.12 -2.60 -10.27
C ASP A 280 -21.07 -3.05 -11.37
N LEU A 281 -20.57 -3.87 -12.29
CA LEU A 281 -21.37 -4.47 -13.34
C LEU A 281 -21.90 -5.81 -12.85
N ASN A 282 -23.16 -6.11 -13.18
CA ASN A 282 -23.78 -7.37 -12.79
C ASN A 282 -23.13 -8.53 -13.56
N ILE A 283 -22.52 -9.48 -12.86
CA ILE A 283 -21.80 -10.60 -13.45
C ILE A 283 -22.77 -11.76 -13.57
N GLN A 284 -22.97 -12.27 -14.79
CA GLN A 284 -23.69 -13.53 -14.97
C GLN A 284 -22.82 -14.69 -14.50
N LYS A 285 -23.37 -15.61 -13.72
CA LYS A 285 -22.68 -16.87 -13.39
C LYS A 285 -22.54 -17.70 -14.66
N VAL A 286 -21.30 -17.90 -15.11
CA VAL A 286 -20.96 -18.73 -16.26
C VAL A 286 -20.33 -20.02 -15.77
N VAL A 287 -20.56 -21.12 -16.49
CA VAL A 287 -19.91 -22.41 -16.23
C VAL A 287 -18.38 -22.24 -16.37
N GLU A 288 -17.65 -22.75 -15.39
CA GLU A 288 -16.19 -22.71 -15.38
C GLU A 288 -15.63 -23.49 -16.57
N HIS A 289 -14.72 -22.87 -17.32
CA HIS A 289 -13.94 -23.55 -18.35
C HIS A 289 -12.55 -22.94 -18.47
N ALA A 290 -11.63 -23.74 -18.99
CA ALA A 290 -10.26 -23.35 -19.26
C ALA A 290 -10.21 -22.36 -20.43
N ILE A 291 -9.33 -21.37 -20.32
CA ILE A 291 -9.10 -20.35 -21.32
C ILE A 291 -7.60 -20.26 -21.58
N SER A 292 -7.18 -20.16 -22.84
CA SER A 292 -5.80 -19.85 -23.18
C SER A 292 -5.54 -18.35 -23.02
N ILE A 293 -4.51 -17.98 -22.26
CA ILE A 293 -4.07 -16.59 -22.10
C ILE A 293 -2.64 -16.49 -22.62
N GLU A 294 -2.44 -15.66 -23.63
CA GLU A 294 -1.14 -15.24 -24.12
C GLU A 294 -0.81 -13.84 -23.60
N PHE A 295 0.32 -13.70 -22.90
CA PHE A 295 0.83 -12.43 -22.42
C PHE A 295 2.26 -12.21 -22.92
N ASN A 296 2.49 -11.17 -23.74
CA ASN A 296 3.79 -10.86 -24.34
C ASN A 296 4.47 -12.12 -24.97
N GLY A 297 3.70 -12.95 -25.67
CA GLY A 297 4.17 -14.18 -26.30
C GLY A 297 4.32 -15.41 -25.38
N GLN A 298 4.01 -15.29 -24.09
CA GLN A 298 3.97 -16.43 -23.16
C GLN A 298 2.53 -16.92 -22.98
N CYS A 299 2.28 -18.18 -23.35
CA CYS A 299 0.96 -18.80 -23.22
C CYS A 299 0.84 -19.63 -21.94
N PHE A 300 -0.31 -19.56 -21.29
CA PHE A 300 -0.68 -20.41 -20.17
C PHE A 300 -2.19 -20.68 -20.15
N ILE A 301 -2.60 -21.70 -19.41
CA ILE A 301 -4.01 -22.04 -19.23
C ILE A 301 -4.55 -21.35 -17.99
N GLY A 302 -5.52 -20.46 -18.22
CA GLY A 302 -6.31 -19.76 -17.22
C GLY A 302 -7.76 -20.27 -17.15
N ASN A 303 -8.65 -19.44 -16.62
CA ASN A 303 -10.08 -19.70 -16.49
C ASN A 303 -10.93 -18.43 -16.68
N ASN A 304 -12.24 -18.63 -16.79
CA ASN A 304 -13.25 -17.57 -16.89
C ASN A 304 -13.85 -17.13 -15.54
N GLN A 305 -13.15 -17.36 -14.41
CA GLN A 305 -13.64 -17.06 -13.05
C GLN A 305 -12.77 -16.01 -12.33
N GLN A 306 -11.46 -16.02 -12.58
CA GLN A 306 -10.49 -15.16 -11.92
C GLN A 306 -10.18 -13.92 -12.76
N ILE A 307 -9.84 -12.81 -12.09
CA ILE A 307 -9.38 -11.61 -12.80
C ILE A 307 -8.02 -11.84 -13.46
N ILE A 308 -7.79 -11.23 -14.61
CA ILE A 308 -6.56 -11.38 -15.41
C ILE A 308 -5.31 -11.11 -14.57
N LEU A 309 -5.31 -10.08 -13.71
CA LEU A 309 -4.16 -9.77 -12.86
C LEU A 309 -3.77 -10.94 -11.95
N GLU A 310 -4.73 -11.61 -11.32
CA GLU A 310 -4.44 -12.76 -10.43
C GLU A 310 -3.95 -13.96 -11.23
N GLN A 311 -4.50 -14.18 -12.42
CA GLN A 311 -4.06 -15.27 -13.29
C GLN A 311 -2.61 -15.06 -13.77
N LEU A 312 -2.23 -13.83 -14.13
CA LEU A 312 -0.85 -13.48 -14.46
C LEU A 312 0.09 -13.67 -13.26
N GLU A 313 -0.32 -13.21 -12.07
CA GLU A 313 0.47 -13.37 -10.85
C GLU A 313 0.70 -14.85 -10.49
N ASN A 314 -0.30 -15.70 -10.68
CA ASN A 314 -0.18 -17.15 -10.45
C ASN A 314 0.83 -17.83 -11.39
N GLN A 315 1.12 -17.23 -12.55
CA GLN A 315 2.16 -17.68 -13.47
C GLN A 315 3.51 -17.00 -13.23
N GLY A 316 3.64 -16.19 -12.16
CA GLY A 316 4.84 -15.42 -11.87
C GLY A 316 5.02 -14.19 -12.78
N ILE A 317 4.02 -13.85 -13.61
CA ILE A 317 4.07 -12.69 -14.51
C ILE A 317 3.71 -11.43 -13.73
N ARG A 318 4.61 -10.44 -13.74
CA ARG A 318 4.45 -9.19 -12.99
C ARG A 318 3.97 -8.05 -13.87
N VAL A 319 2.72 -7.63 -13.63
CA VAL A 319 2.13 -6.40 -14.20
C VAL A 319 2.08 -5.31 -13.12
N PRO A 320 2.38 -4.04 -13.41
CA PRO A 320 2.18 -2.97 -12.46
C PRO A 320 0.73 -2.93 -11.96
N TYR A 321 0.51 -2.68 -10.67
CA TYR A 321 -0.84 -2.45 -10.15
C TYR A 321 -0.77 -1.57 -8.90
N SER A 322 -1.89 -0.96 -8.53
CA SER A 322 -1.98 -0.17 -7.29
C SER A 322 -3.30 -0.41 -6.57
N CYS A 323 -4.44 -0.12 -7.23
CA CYS A 323 -5.73 -0.16 -6.56
C CYS A 323 -6.36 -1.55 -6.47
N ARG A 324 -6.17 -2.47 -7.45
CA ARG A 324 -6.97 -3.72 -7.56
C ARG A 324 -8.49 -3.51 -7.47
N ALA A 325 -8.97 -2.37 -7.93
CA ALA A 325 -10.37 -1.98 -7.86
C ALA A 325 -10.89 -1.45 -9.22
N GLY A 326 -10.10 -1.59 -10.29
CA GLY A 326 -10.49 -1.18 -11.64
C GLY A 326 -10.53 0.33 -11.87
N ILE A 327 -9.76 1.13 -11.10
CA ILE A 327 -9.92 2.60 -11.09
C ILE A 327 -8.63 3.39 -11.31
N CYS A 328 -7.47 2.94 -10.82
CA CYS A 328 -6.26 3.75 -10.83
C CYS A 328 -5.45 3.69 -12.13
N GLY A 329 -5.86 2.89 -13.12
CA GLY A 329 -5.13 2.73 -14.38
C GLY A 329 -3.79 1.99 -14.28
N SER A 330 -3.26 1.73 -13.08
CA SER A 330 -1.90 1.14 -12.97
C SER A 330 -1.78 -0.26 -13.56
N CYS A 331 -2.88 -1.02 -13.60
CA CYS A 331 -2.96 -2.39 -14.14
C CYS A 331 -3.43 -2.43 -15.61
N GLU A 332 -3.25 -1.33 -16.34
CA GLU A 332 -3.66 -1.22 -17.74
C GLU A 332 -2.80 -2.09 -18.65
N LEU A 333 -3.47 -2.88 -19.49
CA LEU A 333 -2.91 -3.75 -20.51
C LEU A 333 -3.61 -3.46 -21.84
N SER A 334 -2.94 -3.74 -22.95
CA SER A 334 -3.55 -3.74 -24.28
C SER A 334 -4.21 -5.09 -24.54
N LEU A 335 -5.49 -5.09 -24.95
CA LEU A 335 -6.21 -6.29 -25.38
C LEU A 335 -6.09 -6.40 -26.90
N ILE A 336 -5.30 -7.37 -27.36
CA ILE A 336 -5.00 -7.59 -28.79
C ILE A 336 -6.07 -8.48 -29.42
N GLU A 337 -6.43 -9.58 -28.74
CA GLU A 337 -7.45 -10.52 -29.18
C GLU A 337 -8.25 -11.06 -27.99
N GLY A 338 -9.53 -11.38 -28.24
CA GLY A 338 -10.43 -12.00 -27.28
C GLY A 338 -11.37 -11.03 -26.57
N ASP A 339 -12.23 -11.59 -25.71
CA ASP A 339 -13.27 -10.87 -24.99
C ASP A 339 -13.06 -10.98 -23.47
N VAL A 340 -13.39 -9.90 -22.76
CA VAL A 340 -13.36 -9.85 -21.30
C VAL A 340 -14.72 -9.46 -20.71
N GLN A 341 -15.00 -9.97 -19.52
CA GLN A 341 -16.07 -9.50 -18.65
C GLN A 341 -15.50 -8.43 -17.72
N PRO A 342 -15.89 -7.15 -17.89
CA PRO A 342 -15.53 -6.11 -16.94
C PRO A 342 -16.32 -6.28 -15.64
N LEU A 343 -15.63 -6.07 -14.51
CA LEU A 343 -16.23 -6.01 -13.17
C LEU A 343 -16.69 -4.60 -12.82
N LYS A 344 -16.06 -3.58 -13.42
CA LYS A 344 -16.38 -2.17 -13.22
C LYS A 344 -16.64 -1.49 -14.56
N SER A 345 -17.49 -0.46 -14.57
CA SER A 345 -17.73 0.36 -15.77
C SER A 345 -16.47 1.00 -16.37
N THR A 346 -15.43 1.21 -15.57
CA THR A 346 -14.15 1.82 -15.96
C THR A 346 -13.08 0.82 -16.42
N SER A 347 -13.38 -0.48 -16.37
CA SER A 347 -12.44 -1.58 -16.62
C SER A 347 -11.99 -1.70 -18.07
N ILE A 348 -12.83 -1.29 -19.02
CA ILE A 348 -12.52 -1.25 -20.46
C ILE A 348 -12.37 0.21 -20.87
N LYS A 349 -11.27 0.54 -21.52
CA LYS A 349 -10.98 1.87 -22.05
C LYS A 349 -11.38 1.94 -23.53
N SER A 350 -11.67 3.14 -24.00
CA SER A 350 -12.13 3.38 -25.37
C SER A 350 -11.09 3.07 -26.44
N ASP A 351 -9.81 2.92 -26.07
CA ASP A 351 -8.67 2.64 -26.95
C ASP A 351 -8.31 1.14 -27.04
N GLY A 352 -9.22 0.24 -26.64
CA GLY A 352 -8.96 -1.21 -26.65
C GLY A 352 -8.12 -1.70 -25.47
N LYS A 353 -7.83 -0.82 -24.50
CA LYS A 353 -7.13 -1.23 -23.28
C LYS A 353 -8.07 -1.69 -22.19
N ILE A 354 -7.54 -2.51 -21.30
CA ILE A 354 -8.27 -3.10 -20.19
C ILE A 354 -7.52 -2.97 -18.88
N LEU A 355 -8.24 -2.93 -17.77
CA LEU A 355 -7.67 -2.98 -16.43
C LEU A 355 -7.67 -4.42 -15.94
N ALA A 356 -6.50 -5.08 -16.03
CA ALA A 356 -6.30 -6.49 -15.69
C ALA A 356 -6.84 -6.86 -14.30
N CYS A 357 -6.82 -5.91 -13.38
CA CYS A 357 -7.28 -6.06 -12.02
C CYS A 357 -8.80 -5.98 -11.82
N SER A 358 -9.58 -5.86 -12.90
CA SER A 358 -11.05 -5.82 -12.87
C SER A 358 -11.68 -6.38 -14.15
N CYS A 359 -10.95 -7.22 -14.89
CA CYS A 359 -11.44 -7.93 -16.06
C CYS A 359 -11.26 -9.42 -15.86
N ILE A 360 -12.28 -10.21 -16.15
CA ILE A 360 -12.24 -11.68 -16.18
C ILE A 360 -12.29 -12.12 -17.66
N PRO A 361 -11.48 -13.09 -18.11
CA PRO A 361 -11.56 -13.60 -19.48
C PRO A 361 -12.93 -14.22 -19.81
N LYS A 362 -13.47 -13.97 -21.01
CA LYS A 362 -14.65 -14.66 -21.57
C LYS A 362 -14.29 -15.68 -22.64
N SER A 363 -13.21 -15.41 -23.37
CA SER A 363 -12.63 -16.27 -24.41
C SER A 363 -11.12 -16.34 -24.21
N ASP A 364 -10.46 -17.10 -25.07
CA ASP A 364 -9.00 -17.03 -25.25
C ASP A 364 -8.57 -15.58 -25.48
N LEU A 365 -7.46 -15.19 -24.84
CA LEU A 365 -6.97 -13.82 -24.81
C LEU A 365 -5.55 -13.73 -25.35
N VAL A 366 -5.28 -12.65 -26.10
CA VAL A 366 -3.93 -12.15 -26.37
C VAL A 366 -3.84 -10.74 -25.78
N ILE A 367 -2.93 -10.56 -24.83
CA ILE A 367 -2.78 -9.31 -24.07
C ILE A 367 -1.31 -8.90 -23.98
N GLU A 368 -1.04 -7.60 -23.97
CA GLU A 368 0.32 -7.07 -23.91
C GLU A 368 0.48 -5.97 -22.86
N LEU A 369 1.69 -5.88 -22.30
CA LEU A 369 2.07 -4.76 -21.44
C LEU A 369 2.33 -3.51 -22.29
N ASN A 370 1.69 -2.40 -21.92
CA ASN A 370 1.88 -1.10 -22.57
C ASN A 370 3.33 -0.60 -22.57
#